data_AF-A0A3B8IP26-F1
#
_entry.id   AF-A0A3B8IP26-F1
#
_cell.length_a   1.000
_cell.length_b   1.000
_cell.length_c   1.000
_cell.angle_alpha   90.00
_cell.angle_beta   90.00
_cell.angle_gamma   90.00
#
_symmetry.space_group_name_H-M   'P 1'
#
loop_
_entity.id
_entity.type
_entity.pdbx_description
1 polymer ?
#
loop_
_entity_poly.entity_id
_entity_poly.type
_entity_poly.pdbx_seq_one_letter_code
_entity_poly.pdbx_strand_id
1 'polypeptide(L)'
;MKHLFGFLFSSLLIFSGCTASMIDNPAASSPNKALEIEFMLDEEGRLLYQVTRNGTAVIAPSPISFVVKDQPNWEKGLVIGDFSEGNAAGEWETVWGEDRLIQENYGSVYTTVYEAQAPHRAINIEARVFDDGVGFRYTFEKSWGESIIIMDERTQFTLTGDHTAWWIPADFDSYEFFYNETKVSEIDVDNAQLFDLNSSTLGDKHAVNTPVTMKTGEGLYLSFHEANLTNYSGMTLRVEDDKRTLTSSLVPAADGSKATVSLPFTTPWRTIQIAESPAGLMESHLIMNLNEDNVLEDVSWIQPGKYMGIWWGHHLGKTTWAPGETGGATTEEAMRYIDFASEH
;
A
#
# COMPACT_ATOMS: atom_id res chain seq x y z
N MET A 1 -41.41 56.49 58.42
CA MET A 1 -41.84 55.48 57.43
C MET A 1 -41.67 56.15 56.07
N LYS A 2 -40.53 56.02 55.36
CA LYS A 2 -40.09 54.89 54.50
C LYS A 2 -41.24 54.48 53.56
N HIS A 3 -41.14 54.56 52.24
CA HIS A 3 -40.17 53.84 51.41
C HIS A 3 -39.81 54.53 50.08
N LEU A 4 -38.55 54.32 49.68
CA LEU A 4 -37.87 54.71 48.45
C LEU A 4 -38.00 53.53 47.46
N PHE A 5 -38.38 53.77 46.19
CA PHE A 5 -38.38 52.75 45.13
C PHE A 5 -37.06 52.85 44.35
N GLY A 6 -36.22 51.82 44.42
CA GLY A 6 -34.99 51.69 43.66
C GLY A 6 -35.19 50.77 42.45
N PHE A 7 -34.85 51.25 41.26
CA PHE A 7 -34.76 50.44 40.03
C PHE A 7 -33.41 49.70 40.01
N LEU A 8 -33.44 48.37 39.97
CA LEU A 8 -32.27 47.53 39.73
C LEU A 8 -32.07 47.38 38.21
N PHE A 9 -30.94 47.86 37.70
CA PHE A 9 -30.47 47.60 36.34
C PHE A 9 -29.70 46.28 36.36
N SER A 10 -30.23 45.23 35.73
CA SER A 10 -29.53 43.95 35.55
C SER A 10 -28.76 43.99 34.23
N SER A 11 -27.45 44.07 34.31
CA SER A 11 -26.53 43.97 33.19
C SER A 11 -26.35 42.50 32.79
N LEU A 12 -26.92 42.13 31.64
CA LEU A 12 -26.75 40.82 31.01
C LEU A 12 -25.38 40.78 30.31
N LEU A 13 -24.41 40.07 30.88
CA LEU A 13 -23.11 39.78 30.24
C LEU A 13 -23.32 38.69 29.19
N ILE A 14 -23.26 39.07 27.91
CA ILE A 14 -23.21 38.14 26.78
C ILE A 14 -21.76 37.65 26.66
N PHE A 15 -21.50 36.43 27.14
CA PHE A 15 -20.27 35.72 26.83
C PHE A 15 -20.36 35.24 25.37
N SER A 16 -19.75 35.99 24.45
CA SER A 16 -19.42 35.48 23.12
C SER A 16 -18.31 34.43 23.29
N GLY A 17 -18.72 33.17 23.45
CA GLY A 17 -17.80 32.04 23.35
C GLY A 17 -17.25 32.00 21.94
N CYS A 18 -15.94 32.25 21.81
CA CYS A 18 -15.19 31.96 20.60
C CYS A 18 -15.18 30.43 20.48
N THR A 19 -16.11 29.85 19.72
CA THR A 19 -15.97 28.49 19.23
C THR A 19 -14.81 28.54 18.24
N ALA A 20 -13.60 28.21 18.69
CA ALA A 20 -12.57 27.78 17.77
C ALA A 20 -13.20 26.64 16.97
N SER A 21 -13.40 26.82 15.66
CA SER A 21 -13.73 25.68 14.82
C SER A 21 -12.55 24.73 14.96
N MET A 22 -12.78 23.57 15.55
CA MET A 22 -11.89 22.44 15.33
C MET A 22 -11.85 22.30 13.81
N ILE A 23 -10.67 22.47 13.22
CA ILE A 23 -10.48 22.15 11.82
C ILE A 23 -10.55 20.63 11.80
N ASP A 24 -11.64 20.09 11.27
CA ASP A 24 -11.77 18.65 11.10
C ASP A 24 -10.70 18.19 10.11
N ASN A 25 -9.96 17.16 10.51
CA ASN A 25 -8.97 16.52 9.64
C ASN A 25 -9.70 15.60 8.64
N PRO A 26 -9.19 15.44 7.41
CA PRO A 26 -9.72 14.45 6.48
C PRO A 26 -9.60 13.05 7.07
N ALA A 27 -10.74 12.37 7.26
CA ALA A 27 -10.78 11.02 7.80
C ALA A 27 -11.85 10.16 7.11
N ALA A 28 -11.68 8.85 7.19
CA ALA A 28 -12.69 7.88 6.79
C ALA A 28 -12.62 6.64 7.68
N SER A 29 -13.78 6.11 8.05
CA SER A 29 -13.88 4.86 8.82
C SER A 29 -14.47 3.72 7.98
N SER A 30 -14.10 2.49 8.33
CA SER A 30 -14.65 1.27 7.75
C SER A 30 -16.17 1.19 7.90
N PRO A 31 -16.87 0.38 7.09
CA PRO A 31 -18.30 0.13 7.26
C PRO A 31 -18.71 -0.24 8.70
N ASN A 32 -17.93 -1.11 9.36
CA ASN A 32 -18.18 -1.52 10.74
C ASN A 32 -17.63 -0.54 11.81
N LYS A 33 -17.01 0.57 11.38
CA LYS A 33 -16.40 1.60 12.24
C LYS A 33 -15.24 1.12 13.12
N ALA A 34 -14.71 -0.08 12.87
CA ALA A 34 -13.57 -0.60 13.60
C ALA A 34 -12.27 0.01 13.12
N LEU A 35 -12.09 0.28 11.82
CA LEU A 35 -10.87 0.89 11.28
C LEU A 35 -11.13 2.33 10.86
N GLU A 36 -10.13 3.18 11.01
CA GLU A 36 -10.15 4.57 10.57
C GLU A 36 -8.78 5.01 10.07
N ILE A 37 -8.76 5.77 8.98
CA ILE A 37 -7.60 6.55 8.53
C ILE A 37 -7.88 8.03 8.71
N GLU A 38 -6.90 8.77 9.21
CA GLU A 38 -6.93 10.22 9.38
C GLU A 38 -5.67 10.83 8.78
N PHE A 39 -5.80 11.97 8.08
CA PHE A 39 -4.69 12.77 7.55
C PHE A 39 -4.56 14.06 8.35
N MET A 40 -3.33 14.41 8.74
CA MET A 40 -3.08 15.56 9.60
C MET A 40 -1.74 16.22 9.26
N LEU A 41 -1.53 17.44 9.77
CA LEU A 41 -0.25 18.13 9.70
C LEU A 41 0.40 18.20 11.07
N ASP A 42 1.73 18.10 11.12
CA ASP A 42 2.48 18.44 12.32
C ASP A 42 2.82 19.94 12.41
N GLU A 43 3.59 20.31 13.43
CA GLU A 43 3.99 21.70 13.70
C GLU A 43 4.83 22.31 12.57
N GLU A 44 5.53 21.49 11.77
CA GLU A 44 6.31 21.93 10.61
C GLU A 44 5.50 21.92 9.29
N GLY A 45 4.23 21.52 9.34
CA GLY A 45 3.39 21.35 8.16
C GLY A 45 3.83 20.16 7.30
N ARG A 46 4.34 19.09 7.91
CA ARG A 46 4.51 17.80 7.23
C ARG A 46 3.19 17.06 7.21
N LEU A 47 2.85 16.46 6.07
CA LEU A 47 1.70 15.58 5.96
C LEU A 47 1.98 14.25 6.63
N LEU A 48 1.09 13.89 7.57
CA LEU A 48 1.07 12.60 8.25
C LEU A 48 -0.27 11.91 7.98
N TYR A 49 -0.28 10.58 8.06
CA TYR A 49 -1.51 9.82 8.25
C TYR A 49 -1.39 8.91 9.47
N GLN A 50 -2.53 8.53 10.05
CA GLN A 50 -2.61 7.54 11.10
C GLN A 50 -3.69 6.51 10.76
N VAL A 51 -3.50 5.25 11.16
CA VAL A 51 -4.55 4.23 11.11
C VAL A 51 -4.83 3.72 12.51
N THR A 52 -6.11 3.74 12.90
CA THR A 52 -6.56 3.23 14.20
C THR A 52 -7.53 2.07 14.05
N ARG A 53 -7.55 1.18 15.05
CA ARG A 53 -8.55 0.14 15.24
C ARG A 53 -9.23 0.35 16.58
N ASN A 54 -10.54 0.60 16.59
CA ASN A 54 -11.34 0.90 17.79
C ASN A 54 -10.69 2.02 18.64
N GLY A 55 -10.18 3.07 17.98
CA GLY A 55 -9.50 4.20 18.61
C GLY A 55 -8.07 3.93 19.12
N THR A 56 -7.53 2.72 18.92
CA THR A 56 -6.13 2.39 19.25
C THR A 56 -5.28 2.41 17.99
N ALA A 57 -4.12 3.06 18.01
CA ALA A 57 -3.22 3.11 16.86
C ALA A 57 -2.80 1.70 16.43
N VAL A 58 -2.90 1.42 15.13
CA VAL A 58 -2.28 0.28 14.46
C VAL A 58 -1.05 0.74 13.67
N ILE A 59 -1.19 1.89 13.00
CA ILE A 59 -0.10 2.65 12.39
C ILE A 59 -0.04 3.98 13.12
N ALA A 60 1.11 4.32 13.69
CA ALA A 60 1.34 5.61 14.33
C ALA A 60 1.43 6.73 13.28
N PRO A 61 1.34 8.03 13.68
CA PRO A 61 1.44 9.14 12.73
C PRO A 61 2.68 9.00 11.83
N SER A 62 2.42 8.80 10.54
CA SER A 62 3.41 8.38 9.55
C SER A 62 3.53 9.42 8.45
N PRO A 63 4.73 10.01 8.27
CA PRO A 63 4.98 10.99 7.22
C PRO A 63 4.78 10.48 5.80
N ILE A 64 4.35 11.39 4.92
CA ILE A 64 4.31 11.22 3.47
C ILE A 64 5.09 12.36 2.84
N SER A 65 6.06 12.05 1.99
CA SER A 65 6.82 13.07 1.24
C SER A 65 7.37 12.53 -0.08
N PHE A 66 7.76 13.45 -0.98
CA PHE A 66 8.28 13.11 -2.30
C PHE A 66 9.54 13.92 -2.64
N VAL A 67 10.50 13.24 -3.25
CA VAL A 67 11.67 13.86 -3.86
C VAL A 67 11.51 13.77 -5.37
N VAL A 68 11.44 14.93 -6.02
CA VAL A 68 11.29 15.04 -7.47
C VAL A 68 12.51 15.73 -8.03
N LYS A 69 13.05 15.19 -9.13
CA LYS A 69 14.26 15.70 -9.77
C LYS A 69 14.08 17.17 -10.16
N ASP A 70 15.11 17.98 -9.91
CA ASP A 70 15.17 19.41 -10.25
C ASP A 70 14.03 20.26 -9.64
N GLN A 71 13.39 19.77 -8.56
CA GLN A 71 12.38 20.50 -7.80
C GLN A 71 12.67 20.42 -6.29
N PRO A 72 12.18 21.38 -5.48
CA PRO A 72 12.23 21.24 -4.02
C PRO A 72 11.47 19.99 -3.55
N ASN A 73 11.91 19.40 -2.44
CA ASN A 73 11.17 18.30 -1.81
C ASN A 73 9.75 18.76 -1.44
N TRP A 74 8.77 17.90 -1.69
CA TRP A 74 7.42 18.09 -1.20
C TRP A 74 7.32 17.37 0.14
N GLU A 75 7.53 18.12 1.23
CA GLU A 75 7.75 17.55 2.57
C GLU A 75 7.18 18.42 3.68
N LYS A 76 7.42 19.74 3.68
CA LYS A 76 7.09 20.66 4.79
C LYS A 76 6.33 21.89 4.28
N GLY A 77 5.70 22.62 5.19
CA GLY A 77 4.93 23.82 4.85
C GLY A 77 3.73 23.52 3.95
N LEU A 78 3.17 22.32 4.11
CA LEU A 78 1.97 21.87 3.42
C LEU A 78 0.71 22.40 4.13
N VAL A 79 -0.37 22.47 3.36
CA VAL A 79 -1.71 22.80 3.84
C VAL A 79 -2.66 21.74 3.31
N ILE A 80 -3.52 21.24 4.18
CA ILE A 80 -4.65 20.39 3.81
C ILE A 80 -5.79 21.31 3.39
N GLY A 81 -6.26 21.16 2.16
CA GLY A 81 -7.42 21.89 1.64
C GLY A 81 -8.74 21.27 2.07
N ASP A 82 -9.80 21.62 1.33
CA ASP A 82 -11.10 20.99 1.53
C ASP A 82 -11.03 19.49 1.22
N PHE A 83 -11.83 18.72 1.95
CA PHE A 83 -11.95 17.28 1.76
C PHE A 83 -13.41 16.87 1.59
N SER A 84 -13.60 15.70 1.00
CA SER A 84 -14.91 15.07 0.84
C SER A 84 -14.84 13.62 1.30
N GLU A 85 -15.87 13.21 2.02
CA GLU A 85 -16.06 11.84 2.46
C GLU A 85 -17.06 11.12 1.56
N GLY A 86 -16.91 9.81 1.47
CA GLY A 86 -17.77 8.93 0.69
C GLY A 86 -17.90 7.56 1.31
N ASN A 87 -18.79 6.77 0.73
CA ASN A 87 -18.92 5.35 1.01
C ASN A 87 -19.34 4.64 -0.28
N ALA A 88 -18.89 3.40 -0.42
CA ALA A 88 -19.35 2.47 -1.43
C ALA A 88 -19.84 1.20 -0.74
N ALA A 89 -20.88 0.61 -1.31
CA ALA A 89 -21.35 -0.71 -0.94
C ALA A 89 -21.87 -1.44 -2.17
N GLY A 90 -21.31 -2.61 -2.43
CA GLY A 90 -21.61 -3.37 -3.63
C GLY A 90 -20.88 -4.71 -3.69
N GLU A 91 -21.05 -5.39 -4.82
CA GLU A 91 -20.35 -6.63 -5.13
C GLU A 91 -20.08 -6.72 -6.62
N TRP A 92 -19.06 -7.47 -6.98
CA TRP A 92 -18.72 -7.81 -8.37
C TRP A 92 -18.39 -9.29 -8.49
N GLU A 93 -18.52 -9.83 -9.71
CA GLU A 93 -18.31 -11.24 -10.00
C GLU A 93 -16.96 -11.47 -10.68
N THR A 94 -16.18 -12.44 -10.20
CA THR A 94 -14.91 -12.81 -10.80
C THR A 94 -15.11 -13.62 -12.08
N VAL A 95 -14.21 -13.45 -13.06
CA VAL A 95 -14.14 -14.35 -14.22
C VAL A 95 -13.68 -15.74 -13.76
N TRP A 96 -12.69 -15.74 -12.87
CA TRP A 96 -12.15 -16.89 -12.15
C TRP A 96 -11.50 -16.35 -10.87
N GLY A 97 -11.41 -17.17 -9.84
CA GLY A 97 -10.81 -16.76 -8.57
C GLY A 97 -11.18 -17.72 -7.45
N GLU A 98 -10.74 -17.37 -6.25
CA GLU A 98 -11.01 -18.11 -5.02
C GLU A 98 -12.48 -18.00 -4.63
N ASP A 99 -13.06 -16.81 -4.85
CA ASP A 99 -14.48 -16.51 -4.64
C ASP A 99 -15.15 -16.03 -5.93
N ARG A 100 -16.41 -16.44 -6.12
CA ARG A 100 -17.22 -16.00 -7.27
C ARG A 100 -17.68 -14.55 -7.12
N LEU A 101 -18.17 -14.18 -5.92
CA LEU A 101 -18.67 -12.84 -5.63
C LEU A 101 -17.77 -12.18 -4.59
N ILE A 102 -17.25 -11.00 -4.93
CA ILE A 102 -16.40 -10.20 -4.05
C ILE A 102 -17.18 -8.98 -3.58
N GLN A 103 -17.15 -8.72 -2.29
CA GLN A 103 -17.78 -7.55 -1.69
C GLN A 103 -16.85 -6.35 -1.78
N GLU A 104 -17.39 -5.20 -2.20
CA GLU A 104 -16.67 -3.92 -2.26
C GLU A 104 -17.41 -2.90 -1.38
N ASN A 105 -17.14 -3.00 -0.07
CA ASN A 105 -17.74 -2.13 0.93
C ASN A 105 -16.66 -1.33 1.64
N TYR A 106 -16.65 -0.01 1.47
CA TYR A 106 -15.64 0.86 2.09
C TYR A 106 -16.18 2.25 2.43
N GLY A 107 -15.59 2.87 3.46
CA GLY A 107 -15.62 4.33 3.62
C GLY A 107 -14.45 4.96 2.86
N SER A 108 -14.60 6.18 2.37
CA SER A 108 -13.54 6.86 1.63
C SER A 108 -13.39 8.32 2.03
N VAL A 109 -12.18 8.84 1.90
CA VAL A 109 -11.89 10.27 1.99
C VAL A 109 -11.02 10.70 0.83
N TYR A 110 -11.30 11.88 0.30
CA TYR A 110 -10.51 12.55 -0.72
C TYR A 110 -10.14 13.95 -0.25
N THR A 111 -8.87 14.32 -0.33
CA THR A 111 -8.37 15.66 0.05
C THR A 111 -7.29 16.13 -0.91
N THR A 112 -7.17 17.45 -1.07
CA THR A 112 -6.05 18.07 -1.77
C THR A 112 -5.06 18.64 -0.76
N VAL A 113 -3.80 18.23 -0.84
CA VAL A 113 -2.72 18.79 -0.02
C VAL A 113 -1.79 19.59 -0.93
N TYR A 114 -1.46 20.82 -0.53
CA TYR A 114 -0.66 21.73 -1.37
C TYR A 114 0.36 22.53 -0.57
N GLU A 115 1.40 23.01 -1.23
CA GLU A 115 2.41 23.87 -0.61
C GLU A 115 1.82 25.26 -0.29
N ALA A 116 1.98 25.73 0.95
CA ALA A 116 1.51 27.04 1.39
C ALA A 116 2.19 28.19 0.62
N GLN A 117 3.43 27.97 0.19
CA GLN A 117 4.24 28.92 -0.56
C GLN A 117 4.45 28.41 -1.99
N ALA A 118 4.86 29.31 -2.88
CA ALA A 118 5.25 28.95 -4.24
C ALA A 118 6.28 27.79 -4.20
N PRO A 119 6.15 26.78 -5.07
CA PRO A 119 5.35 26.78 -6.30
C PRO A 119 3.87 26.35 -6.17
N HIS A 120 3.34 26.12 -4.97
CA HIS A 120 1.95 25.67 -4.75
C HIS A 120 1.61 24.34 -5.44
N ARG A 121 2.57 23.40 -5.45
CA ARG A 121 2.31 22.06 -6.00
C ARG A 121 1.31 21.32 -5.13
N ALA A 122 0.33 20.70 -5.78
CA ALA A 122 -0.75 19.97 -5.12
C ALA A 122 -0.68 18.47 -5.40
N ILE A 123 -0.96 17.67 -4.39
CA ILE A 123 -1.21 16.24 -4.50
C ILE A 123 -2.62 15.98 -3.97
N ASN A 124 -3.42 15.27 -4.76
CA ASN A 124 -4.69 14.74 -4.30
C ASN A 124 -4.46 13.37 -3.66
N ILE A 125 -5.14 13.12 -2.54
CA ILE A 125 -5.02 11.90 -1.77
C ILE A 125 -6.39 11.26 -1.68
N GLU A 126 -6.48 10.01 -2.10
CA GLU A 126 -7.67 9.16 -1.95
C GLU A 126 -7.32 8.04 -0.97
N ALA A 127 -8.17 7.83 0.03
CA ALA A 127 -8.11 6.65 0.88
C ALA A 127 -9.45 5.92 0.89
N ARG A 128 -9.38 4.59 0.94
CA ARG A 128 -10.51 3.67 1.10
C ARG A 128 -10.25 2.77 2.30
N VAL A 129 -11.24 2.65 3.16
CA VAL A 129 -11.18 1.90 4.41
C VAL A 129 -12.23 0.81 4.39
N PHE A 130 -11.75 -0.42 4.27
CA PHE A 130 -12.53 -1.65 4.34
C PHE A 130 -12.52 -2.15 5.79
N ASP A 131 -13.34 -3.13 6.12
CA ASP A 131 -13.39 -3.71 7.48
C ASP A 131 -12.11 -4.50 7.84
N ASP A 132 -11.34 -4.90 6.81
CA ASP A 132 -10.15 -5.75 6.88
C ASP A 132 -8.86 -5.02 6.45
N GLY A 133 -8.92 -3.74 6.10
CA GLY A 133 -7.73 -2.98 5.74
C GLY A 133 -7.98 -1.60 5.14
N VAL A 134 -6.88 -0.92 4.85
CA VAL A 134 -6.87 0.44 4.28
C VAL A 134 -6.04 0.45 3.00
N GLY A 135 -6.53 1.12 1.97
CA GLY A 135 -5.77 1.48 0.78
C GLY A 135 -5.74 3.00 0.62
N PHE A 136 -4.59 3.58 0.29
CA PHE A 136 -4.49 4.99 -0.10
C PHE A 136 -3.51 5.22 -1.25
N ARG A 137 -3.74 6.28 -2.04
CA ARG A 137 -2.92 6.62 -3.21
C ARG A 137 -2.87 8.13 -3.44
N TYR A 138 -1.94 8.53 -4.30
CA TYR A 138 -1.66 9.94 -4.60
C TYR A 138 -1.94 10.23 -6.06
N THR A 139 -2.49 11.41 -6.36
CA THR A 139 -2.56 11.94 -7.71
C THR A 139 -1.77 13.24 -7.79
N PHE A 140 -0.70 13.22 -8.59
CA PHE A 140 0.10 14.39 -8.90
C PHE A 140 -0.64 15.24 -9.93
N GLU A 141 -0.94 16.49 -9.55
CA GLU A 141 -1.68 17.42 -10.39
C GLU A 141 -0.79 18.14 -11.41
N LYS A 142 -1.42 18.79 -12.41
CA LYS A 142 -0.70 19.60 -13.42
C LYS A 142 0.08 20.78 -12.84
N SER A 143 -0.15 21.14 -11.57
CA SER A 143 0.64 22.15 -10.84
C SER A 143 2.15 21.82 -10.77
N TRP A 144 2.51 20.55 -10.97
CA TRP A 144 3.89 20.07 -10.98
C TRP A 144 4.59 20.21 -12.35
N GLY A 145 3.85 20.58 -13.40
CA GLY A 145 4.28 20.60 -14.80
C GLY A 145 3.59 19.53 -15.65
N GLU A 146 4.08 19.32 -16.87
CA GLU A 146 3.55 18.29 -17.81
C GLU A 146 4.03 16.88 -17.48
N SER A 147 5.20 16.75 -16.84
CA SER A 147 5.79 15.49 -16.43
C SER A 147 6.78 15.70 -15.29
N ILE A 148 7.01 14.67 -14.49
CA ILE A 148 7.99 14.69 -13.39
C ILE A 148 8.83 13.41 -13.38
N ILE A 149 10.02 13.50 -12.81
CA ILE A 149 10.90 12.37 -12.51
C ILE A 149 10.97 12.24 -10.99
N ILE A 150 10.34 11.20 -10.46
CA ILE A 150 10.33 10.87 -9.04
C ILE A 150 11.64 10.17 -8.72
N MET A 151 12.37 10.73 -7.76
CA MET A 151 13.63 10.19 -7.25
C MET A 151 13.42 9.41 -5.96
N ASP A 152 12.37 9.75 -5.20
CA ASP A 152 12.02 9.06 -3.98
C ASP A 152 10.53 9.29 -3.67
N GLU A 153 9.85 8.21 -3.32
CA GLU A 153 8.56 8.27 -2.63
C GLU A 153 8.82 7.82 -1.20
N ARG A 154 8.52 8.68 -0.23
CA ARG A 154 8.79 8.44 1.19
C ARG A 154 7.47 8.35 1.95
N THR A 155 6.66 7.37 1.57
CA THR A 155 5.48 6.95 2.31
C THR A 155 5.95 6.10 3.49
N GLN A 156 5.70 6.56 4.72
CA GLN A 156 6.10 5.84 5.92
C GLN A 156 4.97 4.98 6.49
N PHE A 157 5.35 3.93 7.20
CA PHE A 157 4.48 3.07 7.99
C PHE A 157 5.15 2.89 9.35
N THR A 158 4.88 3.81 10.28
CA THR A 158 5.45 3.79 11.62
C THR A 158 4.69 2.80 12.50
N LEU A 159 5.34 1.68 12.82
CA LEU A 159 4.76 0.61 13.63
C LEU A 159 4.63 1.03 15.09
N THR A 160 3.64 0.47 15.79
CA THR A 160 3.39 0.76 17.21
C THR A 160 4.27 -0.04 18.16
N GLY A 161 4.97 -1.05 17.66
CA GLY A 161 5.93 -1.85 18.41
C GLY A 161 6.90 -2.60 17.51
N ASP A 162 7.80 -3.37 18.14
CA ASP A 162 8.73 -4.24 17.42
C ASP A 162 8.08 -5.59 17.12
N HIS A 163 7.38 -5.63 16.00
CA HIS A 163 6.55 -6.77 15.58
C HIS A 163 7.41 -7.92 15.07
N THR A 164 6.85 -9.13 15.11
CA THR A 164 7.47 -10.28 14.44
C THR A 164 7.07 -10.23 12.97
N ALA A 165 8.03 -10.30 12.05
CA ALA A 165 7.83 -10.19 10.62
C ALA A 165 8.24 -11.48 9.90
N TRP A 166 7.48 -11.85 8.87
CA TRP A 166 7.84 -12.86 7.87
C TRP A 166 8.14 -12.15 6.56
N TRP A 167 9.40 -12.22 6.13
CA TRP A 167 9.92 -11.37 5.05
C TRP A 167 10.95 -12.07 4.17
N ILE A 168 11.11 -11.56 2.96
CA ILE A 168 12.21 -11.87 2.04
C ILE A 168 13.02 -10.59 1.75
N PRO A 169 14.34 -10.70 1.48
CA PRO A 169 15.17 -9.56 1.10
C PRO A 169 14.54 -8.77 -0.03
N ALA A 170 14.62 -7.44 0.00
CA ALA A 170 14.27 -6.62 -1.14
C ALA A 170 15.26 -6.89 -2.29
N ASP A 171 14.82 -7.66 -3.27
CA ASP A 171 15.52 -7.87 -4.52
C ASP A 171 14.69 -7.30 -5.68
N PHE A 172 15.37 -6.68 -6.64
CA PHE A 172 14.73 -6.00 -7.76
C PHE A 172 14.47 -6.93 -8.94
N ASP A 173 15.10 -8.10 -8.98
CA ASP A 173 15.06 -9.05 -10.08
C ASP A 173 14.41 -10.39 -9.71
N SER A 174 14.34 -10.74 -8.42
CA SER A 174 13.82 -12.03 -7.97
C SER A 174 13.00 -11.95 -6.69
N TYR A 175 12.09 -12.92 -6.51
CA TYR A 175 11.37 -13.17 -5.26
C TYR A 175 11.63 -14.59 -4.72
N GLU A 176 12.59 -15.32 -5.31
CA GLU A 176 12.86 -16.75 -5.04
C GLU A 176 13.73 -16.96 -3.79
N PHE A 177 13.24 -16.47 -2.64
CA PHE A 177 13.90 -16.61 -1.34
C PHE A 177 13.04 -17.38 -0.34
N PHE A 178 13.68 -18.01 0.64
CA PHE A 178 12.95 -18.46 1.82
C PHE A 178 12.56 -17.28 2.69
N TYR A 179 11.38 -17.36 3.30
CA TYR A 179 10.97 -16.40 4.31
C TYR A 179 11.83 -16.50 5.56
N ASN A 180 12.22 -15.35 6.08
CA ASN A 180 12.87 -15.19 7.37
C ASN A 180 11.82 -14.80 8.41
N GLU A 181 11.98 -15.27 9.64
CA GLU A 181 11.15 -14.89 10.78
C GLU A 181 12.03 -14.18 11.81
N THR A 182 11.84 -12.86 11.95
CA THR A 182 12.63 -12.03 12.88
C THR A 182 11.75 -10.96 13.51
N LYS A 183 12.30 -10.19 14.45
CA LYS A 183 11.74 -8.87 14.74
C LYS A 183 11.99 -7.91 13.58
N VAL A 184 11.14 -6.88 13.45
CA VAL A 184 11.33 -5.81 12.45
C VAL A 184 12.65 -5.10 12.68
N SER A 185 13.01 -4.86 13.95
CA SER A 185 14.29 -4.26 14.33
C SER A 185 15.53 -5.07 13.93
N GLU A 186 15.35 -6.37 13.71
CA GLU A 186 16.40 -7.35 13.39
C GLU A 186 16.48 -7.66 11.88
N ILE A 187 15.63 -7.05 11.05
CA ILE A 187 15.71 -7.20 9.59
C ILE A 187 17.06 -6.69 9.11
N ASP A 188 17.86 -7.63 8.60
CA ASP A 188 19.13 -7.38 7.94
C ASP A 188 19.39 -8.53 6.95
N VAL A 189 19.50 -8.20 5.66
CA VAL A 189 19.72 -9.14 4.56
C VAL A 189 21.01 -9.93 4.75
N ASP A 190 22.01 -9.37 5.44
CA ASP A 190 23.26 -10.08 5.75
C ASP A 190 23.02 -11.31 6.64
N ASN A 191 21.90 -11.35 7.38
CA ASN A 191 21.50 -12.47 8.23
C ASN A 191 20.50 -13.42 7.56
N ALA A 192 20.04 -13.11 6.35
CA ALA A 192 19.05 -13.92 5.63
C ALA A 192 19.70 -15.15 4.98
N GLN A 193 18.91 -16.21 4.78
CA GLN A 193 19.33 -17.34 3.94
C GLN A 193 19.26 -16.94 2.46
N LEU A 194 20.41 -16.63 1.88
CA LEU A 194 20.55 -16.29 0.46
C LEU A 194 20.97 -17.50 -0.37
N PHE A 195 20.47 -17.57 -1.60
CA PHE A 195 20.87 -18.55 -2.60
C PHE A 195 21.66 -17.88 -3.73
N ASP A 196 22.50 -18.67 -4.40
CA ASP A 196 23.15 -18.25 -5.64
C ASP A 196 22.10 -18.24 -6.76
N LEU A 197 21.48 -17.07 -6.99
CA LEU A 197 20.46 -16.87 -8.00
C LEU A 197 21.09 -16.40 -9.31
N ASN A 198 20.55 -16.88 -10.44
CA ASN A 198 21.04 -16.48 -11.76
C ASN A 198 20.81 -14.99 -12.08
N SER A 199 19.84 -14.34 -11.42
CA SER A 199 19.55 -12.91 -11.51
C SER A 199 19.12 -12.42 -10.13
N SER A 200 19.85 -11.48 -9.57
CA SER A 200 19.60 -10.91 -8.25
C SER A 200 20.26 -9.53 -8.17
N THR A 201 19.46 -8.53 -7.79
CA THR A 201 19.94 -7.20 -7.43
C THR A 201 19.33 -6.84 -6.09
N LEU A 202 20.06 -7.18 -5.03
CA LEU A 202 19.68 -6.82 -3.67
C LEU A 202 19.69 -5.30 -3.50
N GLY A 203 18.60 -4.78 -2.94
CA GLY A 203 18.44 -3.39 -2.57
C GLY A 203 19.15 -3.04 -1.27
N ASP A 204 18.55 -2.15 -0.48
CA ASP A 204 19.06 -1.82 0.86
C ASP A 204 19.02 -3.07 1.76
N LYS A 205 20.05 -3.26 2.57
CA LYS A 205 20.16 -4.45 3.44
C LYS A 205 19.10 -4.50 4.54
N HIS A 206 18.40 -3.41 4.82
CA HIS A 206 17.26 -3.40 5.74
C HIS A 206 15.92 -3.29 5.00
N ALA A 207 15.91 -3.51 3.68
CA ALA A 207 14.69 -3.50 2.89
C ALA A 207 14.17 -4.91 2.59
N VAL A 208 12.84 -5.00 2.48
CA VAL A 208 12.09 -6.23 2.20
C VAL A 208 11.15 -6.03 1.02
N ASN A 209 10.92 -7.06 0.20
CA ASN A 209 9.85 -7.02 -0.80
C ASN A 209 8.48 -7.06 -0.10
N THR A 210 7.46 -6.55 -0.79
CA THR A 210 6.07 -6.69 -0.38
C THR A 210 5.40 -7.85 -1.16
N PRO A 211 4.39 -8.54 -0.61
CA PRO A 211 3.78 -8.32 0.70
C PRO A 211 4.70 -8.73 1.86
N VAL A 212 4.88 -7.85 2.84
CA VAL A 212 5.52 -8.19 4.13
C VAL A 212 4.46 -8.34 5.20
N THR A 213 4.46 -9.50 5.86
CA THR A 213 3.46 -9.86 6.87
C THR A 213 4.05 -9.78 8.26
N MET A 214 3.28 -9.29 9.22
CA MET A 214 3.71 -9.10 10.60
C MET A 214 2.65 -9.54 11.60
N LYS A 215 3.10 -9.93 12.79
CA LYS A 215 2.25 -10.13 13.97
C LYS A 215 2.65 -9.14 15.06
N THR A 216 1.69 -8.34 15.51
CA THR A 216 1.90 -7.36 16.57
C THR A 216 2.01 -8.02 17.95
N GLY A 217 2.52 -7.30 18.95
CA GLY A 217 2.58 -7.80 20.33
C GLY A 217 1.20 -8.01 20.95
N GLU A 218 0.21 -7.27 20.46
CA GLU A 218 -1.20 -7.28 20.83
C GLU A 218 -2.00 -8.37 20.11
N GLY A 219 -1.37 -9.08 19.16
CA GLY A 219 -1.96 -10.23 18.48
C GLY A 219 -2.69 -9.92 17.17
N LEU A 220 -2.60 -8.69 16.64
CA LEU A 220 -3.06 -8.38 15.29
C LEU A 220 -2.07 -8.92 14.25
N TYR A 221 -2.60 -9.20 13.07
CA TYR A 221 -1.84 -9.57 11.89
C TYR A 221 -1.94 -8.43 10.87
N LEU A 222 -0.79 -7.99 10.38
CA LEU A 222 -0.65 -6.90 9.42
C LEU A 222 -0.02 -7.43 8.14
N SER A 223 -0.45 -6.94 6.97
CA SER A 223 0.26 -7.16 5.71
C SER A 223 0.35 -5.83 4.95
N PHE A 224 1.57 -5.46 4.57
CA PHE A 224 1.84 -4.24 3.80
C PHE A 224 2.15 -4.61 2.36
N HIS A 225 1.41 -4.03 1.42
CA HIS A 225 1.59 -4.28 -0.01
C HIS A 225 1.13 -3.11 -0.87
N GLU A 226 1.04 -3.31 -2.17
CA GLU A 226 0.47 -2.36 -3.12
C GLU A 226 -0.56 -3.02 -4.05
N ALA A 227 -1.41 -2.22 -4.68
CA ALA A 227 -2.39 -2.67 -5.66
C ALA A 227 -2.43 -1.73 -6.87
N ASN A 228 -2.80 -2.25 -8.04
CA ASN A 228 -2.82 -1.53 -9.31
C ASN A 228 -1.44 -0.92 -9.69
N LEU A 229 -0.39 -1.73 -9.68
CA LEU A 229 0.96 -1.33 -10.10
C LEU A 229 1.03 -1.17 -11.63
N THR A 230 0.62 -0.01 -12.14
CA THR A 230 0.61 0.32 -13.56
C THR A 230 1.44 1.58 -13.82
N ASN A 231 2.37 1.52 -14.79
CA ASN A 231 3.24 2.66 -15.20
C ASN A 231 3.98 3.34 -14.03
N TYR A 232 4.33 2.58 -13.00
CA TYR A 232 5.08 3.02 -11.84
C TYR A 232 6.08 1.94 -11.40
N SER A 233 7.01 2.28 -10.52
CA SER A 233 7.97 1.31 -10.00
C SER A 233 7.41 0.53 -8.81
N GLY A 234 7.76 -0.75 -8.72
CA GLY A 234 7.39 -1.61 -7.60
C GLY A 234 7.96 -1.11 -6.27
N MET A 235 7.21 -1.35 -5.20
CA MET A 235 7.51 -0.90 -3.85
C MET A 235 8.15 -2.01 -3.02
N THR A 236 9.33 -1.72 -2.49
CA THR A 236 9.93 -2.42 -1.34
C THR A 236 9.77 -1.55 -0.08
N LEU A 237 10.00 -2.12 1.10
CA LEU A 237 9.93 -1.37 2.36
C LEU A 237 11.26 -1.43 3.09
N ARG A 238 11.89 -0.27 3.33
CA ARG A 238 13.14 -0.14 4.09
C ARG A 238 12.83 0.15 5.55
N VAL A 239 13.42 -0.63 6.46
CA VAL A 239 13.40 -0.32 7.90
C VAL A 239 14.35 0.85 8.18
N GLU A 240 13.84 1.89 8.82
CA GLU A 240 14.61 3.06 9.23
C GLU A 240 15.48 2.79 10.47
N ASP A 241 16.38 3.74 10.76
CA ASP A 241 17.31 3.64 11.90
C ASP A 241 16.61 3.60 13.27
N ASP A 242 15.38 4.10 13.35
CA ASP A 242 14.54 4.00 14.56
C ASP A 242 13.99 2.59 14.81
N LYS A 243 14.25 1.66 13.88
CA LYS A 243 13.90 0.24 13.91
C LYS A 243 12.40 -0.05 14.02
N ARG A 244 11.54 0.92 13.73
CA ARG A 244 10.07 0.79 13.78
C ARG A 244 9.35 1.44 12.61
N THR A 245 9.99 2.36 11.92
CA THR A 245 9.42 2.99 10.74
C THR A 245 9.86 2.23 9.50
N LEU A 246 8.89 1.84 8.68
CA LEU A 246 9.13 1.34 7.33
C LEU A 246 8.90 2.49 6.36
N THR A 247 9.79 2.73 5.41
CA THR A 247 9.58 3.71 4.34
C THR A 247 9.52 2.98 3.00
N SER A 248 8.60 3.38 2.13
CA SER A 248 8.58 2.94 0.73
C SER A 248 9.93 3.19 0.08
N SER A 249 10.48 2.17 -0.56
CA SER A 249 11.70 2.26 -1.35
C SER A 249 11.42 1.66 -2.72
N LEU A 250 11.20 2.53 -3.69
CA LEU A 250 10.84 2.12 -5.05
C LEU A 250 12.05 1.48 -5.76
N VAL A 251 11.80 0.50 -6.62
CA VAL A 251 12.85 -0.11 -7.45
C VAL A 251 13.40 0.94 -8.44
N PRO A 252 14.70 1.22 -8.48
CA PRO A 252 15.24 2.21 -9.41
C PRO A 252 15.35 1.67 -10.84
N ALA A 253 15.16 2.55 -11.82
CA ALA A 253 15.68 2.37 -13.16
C ALA A 253 17.22 2.43 -13.16
N ALA A 254 17.84 2.05 -14.28
CA ALA A 254 19.30 2.02 -14.42
C ALA A 254 19.99 3.39 -14.19
N ASP A 255 19.28 4.50 -14.41
CA ASP A 255 19.78 5.86 -14.17
C ASP A 255 19.52 6.36 -12.73
N GLY A 256 18.96 5.51 -11.87
CA GLY A 256 18.61 5.80 -10.49
C GLY A 256 17.26 6.48 -10.28
N SER A 257 16.57 6.90 -11.35
CA SER A 257 15.20 7.41 -11.23
C SER A 257 14.24 6.31 -10.77
N LYS A 258 13.19 6.68 -10.02
CA LYS A 258 12.21 5.72 -9.51
C LYS A 258 10.96 5.65 -10.36
N ALA A 259 10.52 6.78 -10.90
CA ALA A 259 9.46 6.82 -11.89
C ALA A 259 9.57 8.06 -12.77
N THR A 260 9.20 7.95 -14.04
CA THR A 260 9.00 9.10 -14.93
C THR A 260 7.57 9.06 -15.42
N VAL A 261 6.79 10.09 -15.09
CA VAL A 261 5.34 10.08 -15.29
C VAL A 261 4.86 11.37 -15.96
N SER A 262 3.88 11.26 -16.85
CA SER A 262 3.14 12.39 -17.44
C SER A 262 1.95 12.75 -16.57
N LEU A 263 1.65 14.04 -16.42
CA LEU A 263 0.67 14.53 -15.45
C LEU A 263 -0.67 14.95 -16.07
N PRO A 264 -1.81 14.73 -15.38
CA PRO A 264 -1.93 14.17 -14.04
C PRO A 264 -1.60 12.67 -13.99
N PHE A 265 -1.06 12.20 -12.87
CA PHE A 265 -0.68 10.81 -12.67
C PHE A 265 -1.10 10.31 -11.28
N THR A 266 -1.74 9.15 -11.24
CA THR A 266 -2.13 8.47 -9.99
C THR A 266 -1.17 7.33 -9.69
N THR A 267 -0.62 7.29 -8.48
CA THR A 267 0.22 6.19 -8.04
C THR A 267 -0.59 4.91 -7.85
N PRO A 268 0.07 3.73 -7.81
CA PRO A 268 -0.51 2.54 -7.23
C PRO A 268 -0.99 2.80 -5.80
N TRP A 269 -1.90 1.95 -5.34
CA TRP A 269 -2.36 1.98 -3.96
C TRP A 269 -1.28 1.47 -3.01
N ARG A 270 -1.19 2.06 -1.83
CA ARG A 270 -0.44 1.52 -0.68
C ARG A 270 -1.47 0.91 0.24
N THR A 271 -1.25 -0.34 0.62
CA THR A 271 -2.27 -1.15 1.30
C THR A 271 -1.75 -1.68 2.62
N ILE A 272 -2.65 -1.71 3.60
CA ILE A 272 -2.42 -2.23 4.94
C ILE A 272 -3.61 -3.14 5.26
N GLN A 273 -3.43 -4.45 5.13
CA GLN A 273 -4.42 -5.41 5.62
C GLN A 273 -4.24 -5.58 7.14
N ILE A 274 -5.34 -5.63 7.88
CA ILE A 274 -5.37 -5.64 9.34
C ILE A 274 -6.38 -6.68 9.84
N ALA A 275 -5.90 -7.82 10.30
CA ALA A 275 -6.73 -8.94 10.73
C ALA A 275 -6.45 -9.39 12.17
N GLU A 276 -7.42 -10.07 12.80
CA GLU A 276 -7.26 -10.69 14.12
C GLU A 276 -6.68 -12.11 14.03
N SER A 277 -6.54 -12.65 12.82
CA SER A 277 -6.00 -13.99 12.56
C SER A 277 -5.28 -14.05 11.22
N PRO A 278 -4.39 -15.04 11.00
CA PRO A 278 -3.78 -15.26 9.69
C PRO A 278 -4.82 -15.54 8.59
N ALA A 279 -5.90 -16.25 8.91
CA ALA A 279 -6.97 -16.55 7.97
C ALA A 279 -7.65 -15.26 7.48
N GLY A 280 -7.84 -14.28 8.36
CA GLY A 280 -8.42 -12.99 7.97
C GLY A 280 -7.56 -12.18 6.99
N LEU A 281 -6.23 -12.39 6.95
CA LEU A 281 -5.40 -11.80 5.90
C LEU A 281 -5.62 -12.50 4.54
N MET A 282 -5.84 -13.81 4.56
CA MET A 282 -6.07 -14.61 3.34
C MET A 282 -7.47 -14.38 2.75
N GLU A 283 -8.49 -14.22 3.60
CA GLU A 283 -9.88 -14.00 3.18
C GLU A 283 -10.14 -12.57 2.67
N SER A 284 -9.14 -11.69 2.74
CA SER A 284 -9.25 -10.29 2.36
C SER A 284 -9.18 -10.10 0.84
N HIS A 285 -10.17 -9.42 0.27
CA HIS A 285 -10.20 -9.04 -1.15
C HIS A 285 -9.67 -7.62 -1.41
N LEU A 286 -9.02 -6.99 -0.42
CA LEU A 286 -8.54 -5.60 -0.48
C LEU A 286 -7.76 -5.31 -1.76
N ILE A 287 -6.83 -6.19 -2.13
CA ILE A 287 -5.99 -5.99 -3.32
C ILE A 287 -6.83 -5.97 -4.60
N MET A 288 -7.77 -6.90 -4.76
CA MET A 288 -8.63 -6.96 -5.96
C MET A 288 -9.56 -5.75 -6.05
N ASN A 289 -10.19 -5.36 -4.94
CA ASN A 289 -11.08 -4.19 -4.86
C ASN A 289 -10.40 -2.83 -5.14
N LEU A 290 -9.07 -2.79 -5.17
CA LEU A 290 -8.30 -1.58 -5.46
C LEU A 290 -7.76 -1.55 -6.91
N ASN A 291 -8.12 -2.53 -7.74
CA ASN A 291 -7.84 -2.51 -9.17
C ASN A 291 -9.03 -1.97 -9.96
N GLU A 292 -8.77 -1.52 -11.19
CA GLU A 292 -9.82 -1.12 -12.12
C GLU A 292 -10.64 -2.34 -12.58
N ASP A 293 -11.89 -2.10 -12.97
CA ASP A 293 -12.76 -3.13 -13.54
C ASP A 293 -12.13 -3.82 -14.76
N ASN A 294 -12.57 -5.05 -15.03
CA ASN A 294 -12.18 -5.78 -16.23
C ASN A 294 -12.51 -4.98 -17.50
N VAL A 295 -11.49 -4.69 -18.31
CA VAL A 295 -11.61 -3.97 -19.59
C VAL A 295 -11.78 -4.89 -20.81
N LEU A 296 -11.74 -6.21 -20.62
CA LEU A 296 -11.93 -7.19 -21.70
C LEU A 296 -13.42 -7.45 -21.94
N GLU A 297 -13.88 -7.23 -23.17
CA GLU A 297 -15.29 -7.43 -23.56
C GLU A 297 -15.73 -8.90 -23.58
N ASP A 298 -14.83 -9.81 -23.97
CA ASP A 298 -15.07 -11.26 -24.00
C ASP A 298 -13.97 -11.99 -23.21
N VAL A 299 -14.41 -12.71 -22.18
CA VAL A 299 -13.58 -13.50 -21.26
C VAL A 299 -13.91 -14.99 -21.30
N SER A 300 -14.78 -15.43 -22.21
CA SER A 300 -15.26 -16.83 -22.30
C SER A 300 -14.17 -17.84 -22.65
N TRP A 301 -13.07 -17.37 -23.23
CA TRP A 301 -11.89 -18.16 -23.57
C TRP A 301 -10.92 -18.35 -22.38
N ILE A 302 -11.11 -17.61 -21.28
CA ILE A 302 -10.33 -17.76 -20.05
C ILE A 302 -10.96 -18.90 -19.24
N GLN A 303 -10.32 -20.07 -19.27
CA GLN A 303 -10.83 -21.28 -18.62
C GLN A 303 -9.76 -21.87 -17.69
N PRO A 304 -9.99 -21.88 -16.36
CA PRO A 304 -9.09 -22.53 -15.42
C PRO A 304 -8.90 -24.02 -15.76
N GLY A 305 -7.67 -24.52 -15.59
CA GLY A 305 -7.34 -25.90 -15.92
C GLY A 305 -6.15 -26.41 -15.13
N LYS A 306 -6.01 -27.75 -15.12
CA LYS A 306 -4.80 -28.43 -14.65
C LYS A 306 -3.95 -28.78 -15.86
N TYR A 307 -2.63 -28.75 -15.71
CA TYR A 307 -1.71 -29.13 -16.77
C TYR A 307 -0.58 -30.01 -16.24
N MET A 308 0.10 -30.67 -17.17
CA MET A 308 1.41 -31.26 -16.95
C MET A 308 2.32 -30.90 -18.12
N GLY A 309 3.63 -31.03 -17.94
CA GLY A 309 4.56 -30.68 -19.00
C GLY A 309 5.91 -31.36 -18.88
N ILE A 310 6.60 -31.43 -20.01
CA ILE A 310 8.00 -31.81 -20.10
C ILE A 310 8.81 -30.69 -19.44
N TRP A 311 9.05 -30.84 -18.14
CA TRP A 311 9.62 -29.78 -17.32
C TRP A 311 10.50 -30.32 -16.20
N TRP A 312 9.94 -31.16 -15.33
CA TRP A 312 10.66 -31.66 -14.15
C TRP A 312 11.90 -32.50 -14.50
N GLY A 313 11.88 -33.18 -15.65
CA GLY A 313 13.05 -33.89 -16.16
C GLY A 313 14.27 -32.98 -16.38
N HIS A 314 14.03 -31.72 -16.78
CA HIS A 314 15.09 -30.73 -16.97
C HIS A 314 15.71 -30.30 -15.65
N HIS A 315 14.86 -29.98 -14.66
CA HIS A 315 15.30 -29.61 -13.31
C HIS A 315 16.08 -30.72 -12.60
N LEU A 316 15.76 -31.97 -12.88
CA LEU A 316 16.51 -33.13 -12.36
C LEU A 316 17.76 -33.50 -13.17
N GLY A 317 18.07 -32.78 -14.26
CA GLY A 317 19.20 -33.08 -15.14
C GLY A 317 19.05 -34.38 -15.94
N LYS A 318 17.83 -34.93 -16.05
CA LYS A 318 17.55 -36.15 -16.84
C LYS A 318 17.42 -35.85 -18.34
N THR A 319 16.97 -34.64 -18.67
CA THR A 319 16.82 -34.15 -20.05
C THR A 319 17.33 -32.71 -20.14
N THR A 320 17.68 -32.25 -21.34
CA THR A 320 18.14 -30.87 -21.57
C THR A 320 17.07 -30.04 -22.27
N TRP A 321 17.03 -28.74 -21.98
CA TRP A 321 16.24 -27.79 -22.76
C TRP A 321 16.76 -27.64 -24.20
N ALA A 322 18.09 -27.67 -24.35
CA ALA A 322 18.72 -27.59 -25.66
C ALA A 322 18.39 -28.85 -26.49
N PRO A 323 18.21 -28.70 -27.82
CA PRO A 323 18.11 -29.83 -28.73
C PRO A 323 19.37 -30.71 -28.66
N GLY A 324 19.20 -32.02 -28.79
CA GLY A 324 20.31 -32.98 -28.77
C GLY A 324 19.85 -34.38 -28.38
N GLU A 325 20.79 -35.29 -28.18
CA GLU A 325 20.52 -36.68 -27.80
C GLU A 325 19.73 -36.79 -26.48
N THR A 326 19.92 -35.84 -25.57
CA THR A 326 19.22 -35.78 -24.28
C THR A 326 18.14 -34.69 -24.24
N GLY A 327 17.78 -34.11 -25.39
CA GLY A 327 16.74 -33.08 -25.49
C GLY A 327 15.38 -33.61 -25.05
N GLY A 328 14.72 -32.94 -24.10
CA GLY A 328 13.44 -33.43 -23.56
C GLY A 328 12.22 -33.13 -24.44
N ALA A 329 12.23 -32.01 -25.16
CA ALA A 329 11.10 -31.54 -25.96
C ALA A 329 11.04 -32.19 -27.35
N THR A 330 10.91 -33.52 -27.41
CA THR A 330 10.72 -34.26 -28.65
C THR A 330 9.23 -34.48 -28.95
N THR A 331 8.88 -34.69 -30.23
CA THR A 331 7.50 -35.03 -30.61
C THR A 331 7.00 -36.29 -29.91
N GLU A 332 7.85 -37.32 -29.80
CA GLU A 332 7.50 -38.58 -29.14
C GLU A 332 7.18 -38.37 -27.65
N GLU A 333 8.03 -37.65 -26.92
CA GLU A 333 7.81 -37.39 -25.50
C GLU A 333 6.59 -36.48 -25.29
N ALA A 334 6.38 -35.49 -26.15
CA ALA A 334 5.19 -34.64 -26.10
C ALA A 334 3.91 -35.45 -26.29
N MET A 335 3.87 -36.35 -27.29
CA MET A 335 2.73 -37.24 -27.50
C MET A 335 2.49 -38.13 -26.29
N ARG A 336 3.55 -38.67 -25.66
CA ARG A 336 3.42 -39.48 -24.45
C ARG A 336 2.79 -38.71 -23.28
N TYR A 337 3.15 -37.44 -23.07
CA TYR A 337 2.53 -36.59 -22.05
C TYR A 337 1.08 -36.23 -22.41
N ILE A 338 0.79 -35.98 -23.69
CA ILE A 338 -0.58 -35.70 -24.17
C ILE A 338 -1.47 -36.91 -23.94
N ASP A 339 -1.02 -38.11 -24.29
CA ASP A 339 -1.76 -39.35 -24.09
C ASP A 339 -2.10 -39.53 -22.60
N PHE A 340 -1.11 -39.38 -21.71
CA PHE A 340 -1.33 -39.46 -20.26
C PHE A 340 -2.31 -38.39 -19.75
N ALA A 341 -2.14 -37.14 -20.18
CA ALA A 341 -3.02 -36.04 -19.78
C ALA A 341 -4.45 -36.20 -20.32
N SER A 342 -4.64 -36.92 -21.42
CA SER A 342 -5.98 -37.20 -21.97
C SER A 342 -6.74 -38.29 -21.19
N GLU A 343 -6.02 -39.13 -20.43
CA GLU A 343 -6.58 -40.25 -19.66
C GLU A 343 -6.87 -39.91 -18.19
N HIS A 344 -6.39 -38.77 -17.67
CA HIS A 344 -6.38 -38.44 -16.22
C HIS A 344 -6.79 -37.00 -15.89
#